data_AF-A0A7C2VM71-F1
#
_entry.id   AF-A0A7C2VM71-F1
#
_cell.length_a   1.000
_cell.length_b   1.000
_cell.length_c   1.000
_cell.angle_alpha   90.00
_cell.angle_beta   90.00
_cell.angle_gamma   90.00
#
_symmetry.space_group_name_H-M   'P 1'
#
loop_
_entity.id
_entity.type
_entity.pdbx_description
1 polymer ?
#
loop_
_entity_poly.entity_id
_entity_poly.type
_entity_poly.pdbx_seq_one_letter_code
_entity_poly.pdbx_strand_id
1 'polypeptide(L)'
;MVIAIANEYLNGVHQLYNLVEDKVLCNNSKDKESIESKTRLSTQDIVAAYLILSFTRSKNIDIIKWKIAFNDVILTRELKPHIEKPINDELVHSLFVYDVTKIMPKNETYIKLSCMGKGFVRLDGATLVTIMRYKGFHTCISCDVDPYTIGESSAKTYSLSPSFEFNEALLYVGLVAQTPTWMQISISPSESRVYNIIKGYNVIEANFKKSVLKEVKIKSGVPHCMHHVFSCAVLRYVEYPYINIESIQVDGSTLKLRLRNTGNSSCDSLDLLLLRYGIPLRRFSLPPLKPDEYLDQELNLQNIVKQSGININNMNNITLRIIWSKAYKLFEYDVPIKNLDIV
;
A
#
# COMPACT_ATOMS: atom_id res chain seq x y z
N MET A 1 18.73 -6.82 -18.39
CA MET A 1 17.87 -5.73 -18.89
C MET A 1 17.07 -5.26 -17.69
N VAL A 2 17.13 -3.96 -17.41
CA VAL A 2 16.38 -3.31 -16.33
C VAL A 2 15.33 -2.42 -16.99
N ILE A 3 14.10 -2.42 -16.49
CA ILE A 3 13.08 -1.44 -16.87
C ILE A 3 13.01 -0.41 -15.76
N ALA A 4 13.34 0.84 -16.07
CA ALA A 4 13.30 1.95 -15.12
C ALA A 4 12.10 2.87 -15.40
N ILE A 5 11.40 3.24 -14.33
CA ILE A 5 10.30 4.21 -14.30
C ILE A 5 10.74 5.32 -13.37
N ALA A 6 11.19 6.44 -13.93
CA ALA A 6 11.64 7.59 -13.16
C ALA A 6 10.89 8.84 -13.59
N ASN A 7 10.19 9.50 -12.68
CA ASN A 7 9.45 10.72 -12.96
C ASN A 7 9.21 11.53 -11.67
N GLU A 8 8.98 12.82 -11.86
CA GLU A 8 8.51 13.73 -10.83
C GLU A 8 7.06 14.17 -11.13
N TYR A 9 6.24 14.20 -10.07
CA TYR A 9 4.82 14.55 -10.15
C TYR A 9 4.51 15.60 -9.08
N LEU A 10 4.32 16.85 -9.52
CA LEU A 10 3.82 17.92 -8.67
C LEU A 10 2.33 17.72 -8.42
N ASN A 11 1.88 17.93 -7.17
CA ASN A 11 0.51 17.58 -6.75
C ASN A 11 0.22 16.10 -7.06
N GLY A 12 1.16 15.22 -6.73
CA GLY A 12 1.13 13.79 -7.04
C GLY A 12 1.40 12.95 -5.80
N VAL A 13 0.63 11.90 -5.60
CA VAL A 13 0.84 10.90 -4.56
C VAL A 13 0.86 9.50 -5.14
N HIS A 14 1.85 8.69 -4.76
CA HIS A 14 1.92 7.30 -5.22
C HIS A 14 1.16 6.34 -4.32
N GLN A 15 0.67 5.25 -4.91
CA GLN A 15 0.16 4.09 -4.20
C GLN A 15 0.56 2.81 -4.93
N LEU A 16 0.80 1.75 -4.15
CA LEU A 16 1.01 0.41 -4.66
C LEU A 16 -0.19 -0.46 -4.30
N TYR A 17 -0.71 -1.19 -5.28
CA TYR A 17 -1.80 -2.13 -5.11
C TYR A 17 -1.32 -3.51 -5.53
N ASN A 18 -1.41 -4.51 -4.64
CA ASN A 18 -1.21 -5.90 -5.02
C ASN A 18 -2.56 -6.48 -5.43
N LEU A 19 -2.69 -6.77 -6.72
CA LEU A 19 -3.93 -7.25 -7.32
C LEU A 19 -4.09 -8.76 -7.13
N VAL A 20 -3.00 -9.50 -7.26
CA VAL A 20 -2.97 -10.96 -7.15
C VAL A 20 -1.62 -11.39 -6.60
N GLU A 21 -1.61 -12.39 -5.73
CA GLU A 21 -0.42 -12.96 -5.12
C GLU A 21 -0.50 -14.49 -5.12
N ASP A 22 0.64 -15.15 -5.39
CA ASP A 22 0.89 -16.58 -5.25
C ASP A 22 -0.19 -17.51 -5.84
N LYS A 23 -0.49 -17.34 -7.13
CA LYS A 23 -1.46 -18.17 -7.84
C LYS A 23 -0.80 -19.05 -8.89
N VAL A 24 -1.05 -20.34 -8.80
CA VAL A 24 -0.71 -21.30 -9.87
C VAL A 24 -1.71 -21.12 -11.01
N LEU A 25 -1.19 -21.05 -12.23
CA LEU A 25 -1.92 -20.82 -13.48
C LEU A 25 -1.91 -22.02 -14.42
N CYS A 26 -0.93 -22.90 -14.27
CA CYS A 26 -0.78 -24.09 -15.08
C CYS A 26 0.04 -25.08 -14.24
N ASN A 27 -0.47 -26.30 -14.03
CA ASN A 27 0.20 -27.35 -13.26
C ASN A 27 0.06 -28.72 -13.93
N ASN A 28 0.73 -28.91 -15.07
CA ASN A 28 0.78 -30.16 -15.84
C ASN A 28 -0.58 -30.74 -16.29
N SER A 29 -1.70 -30.09 -16.00
CA SER A 29 -3.02 -30.37 -16.56
C SER A 29 -3.23 -29.57 -17.85
N LYS A 30 -4.00 -30.12 -18.81
CA LYS A 30 -4.39 -29.38 -20.02
C LYS A 30 -5.60 -28.46 -19.79
N ASP A 31 -6.05 -28.33 -18.55
CA ASP A 31 -7.23 -27.57 -18.24
C ASP A 31 -6.95 -26.08 -18.36
N LYS A 32 -7.96 -25.35 -18.80
CA LYS A 32 -7.89 -23.90 -18.85
C LYS A 32 -8.05 -23.36 -17.44
N GLU A 33 -6.99 -22.80 -16.89
CA GLU A 33 -7.07 -22.03 -15.65
C GLU A 33 -7.18 -20.55 -15.95
N SER A 34 -7.94 -19.84 -15.11
CA SER A 34 -8.02 -18.39 -15.16
C SER A 34 -8.06 -17.80 -13.77
N ILE A 35 -7.32 -16.71 -13.59
CA ILE A 35 -7.36 -15.89 -12.41
C ILE A 35 -8.05 -14.59 -12.77
N GLU A 36 -8.95 -14.17 -11.90
CA GLU A 36 -9.62 -12.89 -11.97
C GLU A 36 -9.46 -12.20 -10.63
N SER A 37 -9.08 -10.93 -10.65
CA SER A 37 -9.04 -10.12 -9.44
C SER A 37 -9.53 -8.72 -9.74
N LYS A 38 -10.20 -8.15 -8.74
CA LYS A 38 -10.80 -6.83 -8.79
C LYS A 38 -10.41 -6.11 -7.51
N THR A 39 -9.96 -4.87 -7.66
CA THR A 39 -9.68 -4.01 -6.51
C THR A 39 -10.28 -2.63 -6.69
N ARG A 40 -10.61 -1.99 -5.57
CA ARG A 40 -11.04 -0.59 -5.55
C ARG A 40 -9.82 0.31 -5.53
N LEU A 41 -9.86 1.33 -6.37
CA LEU A 41 -8.88 2.39 -6.42
C LEU A 41 -9.40 3.60 -5.64
N SER A 42 -8.48 4.49 -5.28
CA SER A 42 -8.83 5.83 -4.85
C SER A 42 -9.66 6.55 -5.92
N THR A 43 -10.55 7.44 -5.50
CA THR A 43 -11.38 8.27 -6.40
C THR A 43 -10.60 9.41 -7.06
N GLN A 44 -9.32 9.58 -6.72
CA GLN A 44 -8.46 10.63 -7.25
C GLN A 44 -8.02 10.33 -8.69
N ASP A 45 -7.85 11.38 -9.50
CA ASP A 45 -7.45 11.24 -10.90
C ASP A 45 -6.04 10.62 -11.03
N ILE A 46 -5.94 9.49 -11.71
CA ILE A 46 -4.67 8.79 -11.95
C ILE A 46 -3.95 9.43 -13.13
N VAL A 47 -2.69 9.85 -12.92
CA VAL A 47 -1.84 10.47 -13.95
C VAL A 47 -0.79 9.54 -14.52
N ALA A 48 -0.43 8.50 -13.77
CA ALA A 48 0.46 7.45 -14.25
C ALA A 48 0.09 6.14 -13.55
N ALA A 49 0.14 5.03 -14.29
CA ALA A 49 -0.08 3.71 -13.76
C ALA A 49 0.75 2.66 -14.49
N TYR A 50 1.48 1.86 -13.72
CA TYR A 50 2.36 0.82 -14.23
C TYR A 50 2.00 -0.51 -13.58
N LEU A 51 1.70 -1.51 -14.40
CA LEU A 51 1.40 -2.86 -13.96
C LEU A 51 2.65 -3.74 -14.11
N ILE A 52 3.12 -4.27 -12.99
CA ILE A 52 4.26 -5.20 -12.91
C ILE A 52 3.70 -6.58 -12.59
N LEU A 53 3.96 -7.55 -13.45
CA LEU A 53 3.58 -8.95 -13.27
C LEU A 53 4.83 -9.80 -13.15
N SER A 54 4.91 -10.58 -12.09
CA SER A 54 5.99 -11.51 -11.80
C SER A 54 5.52 -12.93 -11.91
N PHE A 55 6.20 -13.74 -12.72
CA PHE A 55 5.91 -15.15 -12.88
C PHE A 55 7.13 -16.02 -12.61
N THR A 56 6.91 -17.14 -11.94
CA THR A 56 7.85 -18.26 -11.89
C THR A 56 7.30 -19.36 -12.78
N ARG A 57 8.09 -19.82 -13.75
CA ARG A 57 7.66 -20.85 -14.70
C ARG A 57 8.75 -21.87 -15.01
N SER A 58 8.36 -23.04 -15.48
CA SER A 58 9.30 -23.98 -16.11
C SER A 58 9.96 -23.34 -17.33
N LYS A 59 11.26 -23.60 -17.52
CA LYS A 59 12.06 -23.16 -18.68
C LYS A 59 11.47 -23.72 -19.97
N ASN A 60 11.18 -25.02 -19.97
CA ASN A 60 10.52 -25.74 -21.05
C ASN A 60 9.02 -25.81 -20.77
N ILE A 61 8.28 -24.86 -21.32
CA ILE A 61 6.83 -24.78 -21.17
C ILE A 61 6.17 -24.84 -22.55
N ASP A 62 5.03 -25.54 -22.62
CA ASP A 62 4.20 -25.63 -23.82
C ASP A 62 2.87 -24.93 -23.55
N ILE A 63 2.78 -23.65 -23.89
CA ILE A 63 1.55 -22.86 -23.71
C ILE A 63 0.77 -22.81 -25.01
N ILE A 64 -0.43 -23.40 -24.98
CA ILE A 64 -1.40 -23.40 -26.08
C ILE A 64 -2.20 -22.09 -26.07
N LYS A 65 -2.49 -21.54 -24.89
CA LYS A 65 -3.22 -20.28 -24.74
C LYS A 65 -2.65 -19.45 -23.61
N TRP A 66 -2.28 -18.21 -23.93
CA TRP A 66 -1.93 -17.18 -22.98
C TRP A 66 -2.83 -15.97 -23.19
N LYS A 67 -3.28 -15.35 -22.11
CA LYS A 67 -3.93 -14.03 -22.18
C LYS A 67 -3.75 -13.31 -20.86
N ILE A 68 -3.25 -12.08 -20.95
CA ILE A 68 -3.32 -11.12 -19.86
C ILE A 68 -4.24 -10.00 -20.34
N ALA A 69 -5.27 -9.70 -19.56
CA ALA A 69 -6.15 -8.56 -19.78
C ALA A 69 -6.24 -7.71 -18.51
N PHE A 70 -6.36 -6.41 -18.69
CA PHE A 70 -6.50 -5.42 -17.64
C PHE A 70 -7.60 -4.44 -18.05
N ASN A 71 -8.63 -4.29 -17.22
CA ASN A 71 -9.83 -3.51 -17.51
C ASN A 71 -10.42 -3.81 -18.90
N ASP A 72 -10.58 -5.10 -19.18
CA ASP A 72 -11.08 -5.66 -20.45
C ASP A 72 -10.20 -5.39 -21.69
N VAL A 73 -9.12 -4.63 -21.55
CA VAL A 73 -8.10 -4.44 -22.58
C VAL A 73 -7.10 -5.58 -22.53
N ILE A 74 -6.83 -6.20 -23.68
CA ILE A 74 -5.88 -7.29 -23.78
C ILE A 74 -4.46 -6.72 -23.85
N LEU A 75 -3.63 -7.01 -22.86
CA LEU A 75 -2.24 -6.57 -22.82
C LEU A 75 -1.34 -7.48 -23.67
N THR A 76 -1.54 -8.80 -23.59
CA THR A 76 -0.88 -9.77 -24.45
C THR A 76 -1.69 -11.05 -24.63
N ARG A 77 -1.50 -11.72 -25.77
CA ARG A 77 -2.00 -13.07 -26.06
C ARG A 77 -0.87 -14.11 -26.20
N GLU A 78 0.36 -13.67 -26.04
CA GLU A 78 1.56 -14.49 -26.21
C GLU A 78 2.43 -14.39 -24.95
N LEU A 79 3.03 -15.51 -24.56
CA LEU A 79 4.01 -15.52 -23.48
C LEU A 79 5.35 -14.96 -24.02
N LYS A 80 5.45 -13.62 -24.04
CA LYS A 80 6.68 -12.89 -24.38
C LYS A 80 7.01 -11.90 -23.27
N PRO A 81 7.63 -12.37 -22.17
CA PRO A 81 8.01 -11.51 -21.06
C PRO A 81 9.01 -10.45 -21.52
N HIS A 82 8.98 -9.28 -20.89
CA HIS A 82 9.93 -8.21 -21.20
C HIS A 82 11.31 -8.49 -20.60
N ILE A 83 11.35 -9.18 -19.45
CA ILE A 83 12.58 -9.60 -18.79
C ILE A 83 12.44 -11.07 -18.39
N GLU A 84 13.49 -11.84 -18.64
CA GLU A 84 13.61 -13.23 -18.19
C GLU A 84 14.96 -13.47 -17.53
N LYS A 85 14.92 -14.18 -16.40
CA LYS A 85 16.12 -14.58 -15.66
C LYS A 85 15.99 -16.02 -15.17
N PRO A 86 16.98 -16.88 -15.43
CA PRO A 86 16.98 -18.22 -14.87
C PRO A 86 17.09 -18.13 -13.34
N ILE A 87 16.23 -18.86 -12.63
CA ILE A 87 16.35 -19.09 -11.18
C ILE A 87 17.33 -20.25 -10.96
N ASN A 88 17.15 -21.31 -11.74
CA ASN A 88 17.99 -22.49 -11.79
C ASN A 88 17.85 -23.14 -13.19
N ASP A 89 18.28 -24.39 -13.35
CA ASP A 89 18.23 -25.10 -14.64
C ASP A 89 16.81 -25.37 -15.15
N GLU A 90 15.84 -25.46 -14.24
CA GLU A 90 14.46 -25.83 -14.54
C GLU A 90 13.48 -24.65 -14.56
N LEU A 91 13.75 -23.62 -13.78
CA LEU A 91 12.84 -22.51 -13.52
C LEU A 91 13.40 -21.18 -14.03
N VAL A 92 12.50 -20.39 -14.60
CA VAL A 92 12.75 -19.04 -15.08
C VAL A 92 11.79 -18.08 -14.38
N HIS A 93 12.33 -16.95 -13.96
CA HIS A 93 11.57 -15.80 -13.54
C HIS A 93 11.29 -14.92 -14.74
N SER A 94 10.03 -14.58 -14.95
CA SER A 94 9.54 -13.87 -16.12
C SER A 94 8.73 -12.66 -15.68
N LEU A 95 9.13 -11.46 -16.13
CA LEU A 95 8.49 -10.21 -15.77
C LEU A 95 7.81 -9.56 -16.97
N PHE A 96 6.61 -9.06 -16.73
CA PHE A 96 5.92 -8.15 -17.64
C PHE A 96 5.72 -6.80 -16.96
N VAL A 97 6.04 -5.71 -17.66
CA VAL A 97 5.80 -4.35 -17.21
C VAL A 97 4.98 -3.65 -18.28
N TYR A 98 3.84 -3.10 -17.89
CA TYR A 98 2.96 -2.37 -18.81
C TYR A 98 2.68 -0.98 -18.25
N ASP A 99 2.82 0.05 -19.09
CA ASP A 99 2.17 1.33 -18.84
C ASP A 99 0.67 1.17 -19.16
N VAL A 100 -0.15 1.23 -18.11
CA VAL A 100 -1.61 1.06 -18.20
C VAL A 100 -2.35 2.38 -17.97
N THR A 101 -1.63 3.52 -17.94
CA THR A 101 -2.18 4.85 -17.62
C THR A 101 -3.44 5.19 -18.42
N LYS A 102 -3.43 4.93 -19.74
CA LYS A 102 -4.55 5.29 -20.64
C LYS A 102 -5.80 4.42 -20.49
N ILE A 103 -5.68 3.28 -19.81
CA ILE A 103 -6.76 2.31 -19.61
C ILE A 103 -7.14 2.22 -18.12
N MET A 104 -6.71 3.21 -17.32
CA MET A 104 -7.07 3.31 -15.92
C MET A 104 -8.52 3.79 -15.76
N PRO A 105 -9.34 3.05 -15.00
CA PRO A 105 -10.69 3.45 -14.64
C PRO A 105 -10.62 4.38 -13.43
N LYS A 106 -11.72 5.09 -13.16
CA LYS A 106 -11.79 6.03 -12.03
C LYS A 106 -11.90 5.35 -10.66
N ASN A 107 -12.52 4.18 -10.57
CA ASN A 107 -12.96 3.63 -9.28
C ASN A 107 -12.49 2.20 -9.01
N GLU A 108 -12.56 1.31 -10.00
CA GLU A 108 -12.31 -0.11 -9.79
C GLU A 108 -11.52 -0.65 -10.95
N THR A 109 -10.45 -1.39 -10.65
CA THR A 109 -9.62 -2.02 -11.66
C THR A 109 -9.72 -3.53 -11.58
N TYR A 110 -9.56 -4.16 -12.73
CA TYR A 110 -9.74 -5.58 -12.94
C TYR A 110 -8.57 -6.15 -13.72
N ILE A 111 -8.06 -7.30 -13.28
CA ILE A 111 -7.06 -8.07 -14.00
C ILE A 111 -7.58 -9.49 -14.22
N LYS A 112 -7.37 -9.99 -15.44
CA LYS A 112 -7.69 -11.35 -15.84
C LYS A 112 -6.50 -11.99 -16.51
N LEU A 113 -6.09 -13.13 -15.98
CA LEU A 113 -5.06 -13.98 -16.57
C LEU A 113 -5.71 -15.31 -16.96
N SER A 114 -5.36 -15.83 -18.14
CA SER A 114 -5.75 -17.19 -18.52
C SER A 114 -4.58 -17.91 -19.18
N CYS A 115 -4.31 -19.12 -18.70
CA CYS A 115 -3.28 -20.03 -19.20
C CYS A 115 -3.95 -21.35 -19.59
N MET A 116 -3.48 -21.97 -20.67
CA MET A 116 -3.77 -23.35 -21.01
C MET A 116 -2.52 -23.92 -21.65
N GLY A 117 -1.98 -24.98 -21.09
CA GLY A 117 -0.70 -25.53 -21.53
C GLY A 117 -0.19 -26.63 -20.61
N LYS A 118 0.97 -27.18 -20.93
CA LYS A 118 1.71 -28.11 -20.07
C LYS A 118 2.92 -27.40 -19.47
N GLY A 119 3.24 -27.77 -18.24
CA GLY A 119 4.32 -27.17 -17.46
C GLY A 119 3.80 -26.33 -16.31
N PHE A 120 4.72 -25.91 -15.45
CA PHE A 120 4.41 -25.10 -14.28
C PHE A 120 4.45 -23.61 -14.62
N VAL A 121 3.39 -22.90 -14.29
CA VAL A 121 3.36 -21.42 -14.24
C VAL A 121 2.71 -21.00 -12.95
N ARG A 122 3.39 -20.14 -12.21
CA ARG A 122 2.84 -19.41 -11.08
C ARG A 122 2.97 -17.92 -11.34
N LEU A 123 1.87 -17.19 -11.18
CA LEU A 123 1.91 -15.75 -10.96
C LEU A 123 2.32 -15.53 -9.50
N ASP A 124 3.54 -15.04 -9.31
CA ASP A 124 4.03 -14.70 -7.97
C ASP A 124 3.31 -13.45 -7.47
N GLY A 125 3.26 -12.40 -8.29
CA GLY A 125 2.64 -11.14 -7.90
C GLY A 125 2.21 -10.30 -9.09
N ALA A 126 1.09 -9.60 -8.94
CA ALA A 126 0.62 -8.56 -9.84
C ALA A 126 0.52 -7.24 -9.08
N THR A 127 1.50 -6.37 -9.21
CA THR A 127 1.56 -5.08 -8.52
C THR A 127 1.29 -3.94 -9.47
N LEU A 128 0.32 -3.11 -9.12
CA LEU A 128 -0.02 -1.89 -9.81
C LEU A 128 0.55 -0.70 -9.03
N VAL A 129 1.52 -0.01 -9.64
CA VAL A 129 2.07 1.25 -9.13
C VAL A 129 1.27 2.39 -9.76
N THR A 130 0.62 3.21 -8.96
CA THR A 130 -0.18 4.35 -9.43
C THR A 130 0.35 5.65 -8.88
N ILE A 131 0.21 6.72 -9.65
CA ILE A 131 0.38 8.11 -9.23
C ILE A 131 -0.96 8.82 -9.45
N MET A 132 -1.51 9.42 -8.41
CA MET A 132 -2.74 10.19 -8.50
C MET A 132 -2.49 11.65 -8.26
N ARG A 133 -3.30 12.52 -8.87
CA ARG A 133 -3.32 13.94 -8.55
C ARG A 133 -3.85 14.14 -7.16
N TYR A 134 -3.07 14.85 -6.36
CA TYR A 134 -3.44 15.21 -5.01
C TYR A 134 -2.72 16.48 -4.59
N LYS A 135 -3.49 17.55 -4.30
CA LYS A 135 -2.94 18.88 -4.00
C LYS A 135 -2.15 18.87 -2.68
N GLY A 136 -1.00 19.55 -2.66
CA GLY A 136 -0.13 19.64 -1.48
C GLY A 136 0.76 18.42 -1.25
N PHE A 137 0.80 17.50 -2.21
CA PHE A 137 1.71 16.37 -2.22
C PHE A 137 2.62 16.47 -3.43
N HIS A 138 3.91 16.27 -3.27
CA HIS A 138 4.83 16.15 -4.39
C HIS A 138 5.57 14.83 -4.30
N THR A 139 5.69 14.12 -5.41
CA THR A 139 6.32 12.80 -5.44
C THR A 139 7.37 12.75 -6.54
N CYS A 140 8.59 12.35 -6.18
CA CYS A 140 9.65 11.96 -7.11
C CYS A 140 9.91 10.47 -6.90
N ILE A 141 9.69 9.67 -7.94
CA ILE A 141 9.77 8.21 -7.88
C ILE A 141 10.79 7.71 -8.89
N SER A 142 11.62 6.75 -8.47
CA SER A 142 12.50 5.96 -9.33
C SER A 142 12.23 4.50 -9.00
N CYS A 143 11.59 3.80 -9.93
CA CYS A 143 11.29 2.39 -9.81
C CYS A 143 12.03 1.56 -10.85
N ASP A 144 12.72 0.54 -10.38
CA ASP A 144 13.50 -0.36 -11.21
C ASP A 144 12.93 -1.77 -11.10
N VAL A 145 12.54 -2.31 -12.24
CA VAL A 145 12.12 -3.70 -12.40
C VAL A 145 13.29 -4.49 -12.96
N ASP A 146 13.90 -5.31 -12.11
CA ASP A 146 15.06 -6.13 -12.46
C ASP A 146 15.05 -7.40 -11.61
N PRO A 147 14.82 -8.57 -12.20
CA PRO A 147 14.80 -9.81 -11.44
C PRO A 147 16.22 -10.25 -11.11
N TYR A 148 16.52 -10.42 -9.82
CA TYR A 148 17.78 -10.99 -9.37
C TYR A 148 17.63 -11.74 -8.06
N THR A 149 18.49 -12.74 -7.86
CA THR A 149 18.56 -13.48 -6.61
C THR A 149 19.28 -12.64 -5.56
N ILE A 150 18.62 -12.35 -4.44
CA ILE A 150 19.21 -11.60 -3.33
C ILE A 150 20.19 -12.53 -2.60
N GLY A 151 21.48 -12.20 -2.66
CA GLY A 151 22.54 -12.89 -1.93
C GLY A 151 22.73 -12.37 -0.50
N GLU A 152 23.94 -12.54 0.04
CA GLU A 152 24.33 -12.02 1.36
C GLU A 152 24.38 -10.49 1.42
N SER A 153 24.63 -9.84 0.29
CA SER A 153 24.54 -8.40 0.16
C SER A 153 24.35 -8.02 -1.30
N SER A 154 23.33 -7.20 -1.56
CA SER A 154 23.12 -6.53 -2.84
C SER A 154 23.01 -5.04 -2.57
N ALA A 155 23.70 -4.22 -3.36
CA ALA A 155 23.62 -2.77 -3.25
C ALA A 155 22.94 -2.22 -4.51
N LYS A 156 22.04 -1.27 -4.33
CA LYS A 156 21.35 -0.59 -5.42
C LYS A 156 21.47 0.91 -5.22
N THR A 157 21.84 1.59 -6.29
CA THR A 157 22.00 3.05 -6.28
C THR A 157 20.79 3.69 -6.95
N TYR A 158 20.24 4.73 -6.34
CA TYR A 158 19.16 5.53 -6.91
C TYR A 158 19.65 6.95 -7.16
N SER A 159 19.29 7.50 -8.31
CA SER A 159 19.58 8.89 -8.68
C SER A 159 18.29 9.68 -8.65
N LEU A 160 17.88 10.10 -7.44
CA LEU A 160 16.71 10.94 -7.21
C LEU A 160 17.15 12.38 -6.98
N SER A 161 16.62 13.31 -7.75
CA SER A 161 16.93 14.75 -7.65
C SER A 161 15.64 15.55 -7.83
N PRO A 162 14.77 15.60 -6.79
CA PRO A 162 13.49 16.28 -6.86
C PRO A 162 13.68 17.79 -6.99
N SER A 163 12.77 18.46 -7.70
CA SER A 163 12.73 19.93 -7.79
C SER A 163 12.16 20.62 -6.52
N PHE A 164 11.75 19.84 -5.52
CA PHE A 164 11.13 20.28 -4.27
C PHE A 164 11.89 19.75 -3.03
N GLU A 165 11.75 20.42 -1.89
CA GLU A 165 12.24 19.89 -0.60
C GLU A 165 11.35 18.74 -0.16
N PHE A 166 11.90 17.53 -0.02
CA PHE A 166 11.16 16.37 0.47
C PHE A 166 11.22 16.27 2.00
N ASN A 167 10.18 15.71 2.61
CA ASN A 167 10.12 15.42 4.05
C ASN A 167 9.92 13.94 4.38
N GLU A 168 9.63 13.10 3.37
CA GLU A 168 9.59 11.65 3.49
C GLU A 168 10.39 10.97 2.38
N ALA A 169 11.13 9.93 2.73
CA ALA A 169 11.81 9.02 1.82
C ALA A 169 11.33 7.59 2.10
N LEU A 170 10.81 6.96 1.07
CA LEU A 170 10.23 5.62 1.12
C LEU A 170 10.94 4.73 0.11
N LEU A 171 11.13 3.48 0.49
CA LEU A 171 11.58 2.43 -0.41
C LEU A 171 10.57 1.29 -0.38
N TYR A 172 10.06 0.94 -1.56
CA TYR A 172 9.26 -0.26 -1.76
C TYR A 172 10.14 -1.33 -2.39
N VAL A 173 10.09 -2.55 -1.87
CA VAL A 173 10.78 -3.70 -2.45
C VAL A 173 9.79 -4.84 -2.63
N GLY A 174 9.50 -5.20 -3.87
CA GLY A 174 8.75 -6.39 -4.23
C GLY A 174 9.69 -7.57 -4.43
N LEU A 175 9.40 -8.70 -3.77
CA LEU A 175 10.22 -9.91 -3.84
C LEU A 175 9.38 -11.18 -3.69
N VAL A 176 9.97 -12.31 -4.09
CA VAL A 176 9.41 -13.65 -3.91
C VAL A 176 10.36 -14.47 -3.06
N ALA A 177 9.90 -14.98 -1.92
CA ALA A 177 10.70 -15.86 -1.06
C ALA A 177 10.27 -17.31 -1.18
N GLN A 178 11.23 -18.22 -1.31
CA GLN A 178 10.98 -19.67 -1.40
C GLN A 178 10.67 -20.29 -0.04
N THR A 179 11.26 -19.73 1.02
CA THR A 179 11.09 -20.14 2.42
C THR A 179 10.97 -18.91 3.30
N PRO A 180 10.31 -19.00 4.47
CA PRO A 180 10.35 -17.92 5.45
C PRO A 180 11.79 -17.56 5.83
N THR A 181 12.09 -16.27 5.91
CA THR A 181 13.44 -15.75 6.19
C THR A 181 13.33 -14.32 6.72
N TRP A 182 14.46 -13.62 6.87
CA TRP A 182 14.48 -12.18 7.12
C TRP A 182 15.22 -11.45 6.01
N MET A 183 14.88 -10.17 5.85
CA MET A 183 15.58 -9.23 4.98
C MET A 183 15.98 -8.00 5.78
N GLN A 184 17.21 -7.55 5.60
CA GLN A 184 17.69 -6.28 6.12
C GLN A 184 17.84 -5.29 4.98
N ILE A 185 17.28 -4.09 5.17
CA ILE A 185 17.46 -2.94 4.27
C ILE A 185 18.24 -1.88 5.04
N SER A 186 19.34 -1.40 4.48
CA SER A 186 20.21 -0.40 5.10
C SER A 186 20.58 0.68 4.10
N ILE A 187 20.48 1.95 4.49
CA ILE A 187 21.00 3.08 3.71
C ILE A 187 22.27 3.68 4.32
N SER A 188 22.50 3.39 5.60
CA SER A 188 23.74 3.61 6.33
C SER A 188 23.85 2.58 7.46
N PRO A 189 25.01 2.44 8.13
CA PRO A 189 25.14 1.57 9.29
C PRO A 189 24.17 1.92 10.44
N SER A 190 23.84 3.20 10.61
CA SER A 190 22.91 3.68 11.65
C SER A 190 21.45 3.65 11.23
N GLU A 191 21.17 3.52 9.92
CA GLU A 191 19.82 3.49 9.36
C GLU A 191 19.58 2.15 8.66
N SER A 192 19.32 1.14 9.49
CA SER A 192 19.03 -0.22 9.07
C SER A 192 17.70 -0.69 9.65
N ARG A 193 16.97 -1.49 8.88
CA ARG A 193 15.70 -2.09 9.27
C ARG A 193 15.68 -3.56 8.87
N VAL A 194 15.19 -4.40 9.77
CA VAL A 194 15.02 -5.85 9.55
C VAL A 194 13.54 -6.15 9.42
N TYR A 195 13.21 -6.96 8.42
CA TYR A 195 11.86 -7.38 8.08
C TYR A 195 11.78 -8.90 8.08
N ASN A 196 10.73 -9.45 8.68
CA ASN A 196 10.40 -10.86 8.53
C ASN A 196 9.70 -11.05 7.18
N ILE A 197 10.18 -12.04 6.43
CA ILE A 197 9.73 -12.35 5.08
C ILE A 197 9.02 -13.70 5.11
N ILE A 198 7.79 -13.74 4.63
CA ILE A 198 7.03 -14.98 4.52
C ILE A 198 7.33 -15.67 3.18
N LYS A 199 7.10 -16.98 3.11
CA LYS A 199 7.13 -17.69 1.83
C LYS A 199 6.08 -17.11 0.89
N GLY A 200 6.46 -16.92 -0.37
CA GLY A 200 5.59 -16.34 -1.40
C GLY A 200 5.97 -14.90 -1.74
N TYR A 201 5.01 -14.16 -2.27
CA TYR A 201 5.18 -12.77 -2.66
C TYR A 201 5.15 -11.83 -1.45
N ASN A 202 6.06 -10.87 -1.43
CA ASN A 202 6.16 -9.86 -0.38
C ASN A 202 6.37 -8.48 -1.02
N VAL A 203 5.72 -7.46 -0.47
CA VAL A 203 6.04 -6.05 -0.76
C VAL A 203 6.38 -5.37 0.55
N ILE A 204 7.62 -4.92 0.66
CA ILE A 204 8.14 -4.29 1.87
C ILE A 204 8.17 -2.78 1.67
N GLU A 205 7.58 -2.04 2.62
CA GLU A 205 7.68 -0.59 2.71
C GLU A 205 8.69 -0.21 3.81
N ALA A 206 9.75 0.49 3.42
CA ALA A 206 10.76 1.01 4.32
C ALA A 206 10.78 2.54 4.30
N ASN A 207 10.49 3.16 5.44
CA ASN A 207 10.47 4.62 5.59
C ASN A 207 11.77 5.10 6.23
N PHE A 208 12.54 5.91 5.52
CA PHE A 208 13.82 6.45 5.96
C PHE A 208 13.77 7.96 6.28
N LYS A 209 12.57 8.52 6.49
CA LYS A 209 12.35 9.94 6.82
C LYS A 209 13.10 10.88 5.85
N LYS A 210 13.84 11.88 6.32
CA LYS A 210 14.55 12.87 5.48
C LYS A 210 15.88 12.36 4.88
N SER A 211 16.17 11.07 4.94
CA SER A 211 17.42 10.53 4.40
C SER A 211 17.37 10.40 2.88
N VAL A 212 18.43 10.88 2.20
CA VAL A 212 18.55 10.72 0.75
C VAL A 212 18.86 9.26 0.43
N LEU A 213 17.98 8.63 -0.34
CA LEU A 213 18.18 7.27 -0.83
C LEU A 213 19.19 7.29 -1.98
N LYS A 214 20.49 7.31 -1.67
CA LYS A 214 21.56 7.21 -2.68
C LYS A 214 21.94 5.76 -2.92
N GLU A 215 22.41 5.08 -1.88
CA GLU A 215 22.79 3.67 -1.93
C GLU A 215 21.96 2.91 -0.90
N VAL A 216 21.27 1.86 -1.36
CA VAL A 216 20.50 0.97 -0.50
C VAL A 216 21.12 -0.41 -0.57
N LYS A 217 21.48 -0.95 0.59
CA LYS A 217 21.96 -2.32 0.75
C LYS A 217 20.83 -3.21 1.22
N ILE A 218 20.61 -4.30 0.51
CA ILE A 218 19.62 -5.32 0.82
C ILE A 218 20.36 -6.63 1.07
N LYS A 219 20.12 -7.21 2.25
CA LYS A 219 20.71 -8.47 2.70
C LYS A 219 19.62 -9.47 3.04
N SER A 220 19.80 -10.73 2.65
CA SER A 220 18.97 -11.85 3.10
C SER A 220 19.59 -12.56 4.30
N GLY A 221 18.74 -13.12 5.15
CA GLY A 221 19.15 -14.05 6.20
C GLY A 221 19.52 -15.44 5.71
N VAL A 222 18.98 -15.84 4.56
CA VAL A 222 19.33 -17.11 3.90
C VAL A 222 19.71 -16.78 2.46
N PRO A 223 20.98 -16.96 2.06
CA PRO A 223 21.41 -16.65 0.71
C PRO A 223 20.56 -17.39 -0.33
N HIS A 224 20.24 -16.71 -1.42
CA HIS A 224 19.58 -17.30 -2.59
C HIS A 224 18.14 -17.78 -2.43
N CYS A 225 17.49 -17.54 -1.29
CA CYS A 225 16.09 -17.92 -1.08
C CYS A 225 15.08 -16.83 -1.49
N MET A 226 15.54 -15.62 -1.80
CA MET A 226 14.70 -14.49 -2.20
C MET A 226 15.06 -14.00 -3.60
N HIS A 227 14.02 -13.76 -4.40
CA HIS A 227 14.12 -13.23 -5.76
C HIS A 227 13.50 -11.84 -5.78
N HIS A 228 14.33 -10.83 -6.01
CA HIS A 228 13.86 -9.47 -6.21
C HIS A 228 13.01 -9.39 -7.48
N VAL A 229 11.94 -8.58 -7.45
CA VAL A 229 11.07 -8.30 -8.60
C VAL A 229 11.23 -6.84 -9.02
N PHE A 230 10.96 -5.92 -8.09
CA PHE A 230 11.07 -4.49 -8.32
C PHE A 230 11.48 -3.79 -7.04
N SER A 231 12.07 -2.60 -7.20
CA SER A 231 12.23 -1.67 -6.10
C SER A 231 11.90 -0.26 -6.55
N CYS A 232 11.07 0.45 -5.77
CA CYS A 232 10.74 1.84 -6.02
C CYS A 232 11.25 2.71 -4.87
N ALA A 233 12.24 3.55 -5.13
CA ALA A 233 12.66 4.61 -4.23
C ALA A 233 11.83 5.86 -4.50
N VAL A 234 11.33 6.48 -3.44
CA VAL A 234 10.38 7.59 -3.53
C VAL A 234 10.74 8.68 -2.54
N LEU A 235 10.93 9.89 -3.03
CA LEU A 235 11.03 11.10 -2.22
C LEU A 235 9.72 11.86 -2.33
N ARG A 236 9.20 12.33 -1.20
CA ARG A 236 7.94 13.04 -1.16
C ARG A 236 7.98 14.27 -0.27
N TYR A 237 7.27 15.29 -0.70
CA TYR A 237 6.79 16.34 0.17
C TYR A 237 5.34 16.05 0.50
N VAL A 238 5.04 15.97 1.79
CA VAL A 238 3.69 15.69 2.28
C VAL A 238 3.34 16.58 3.45
N GLU A 239 2.18 17.22 3.39
CA GLU A 239 1.58 17.89 4.55
C GLU A 239 0.44 17.04 5.09
N TYR A 240 0.54 16.62 6.36
CA TYR A 240 -0.51 15.86 7.03
C TYR A 240 -1.31 16.72 8.01
N PRO A 241 -2.63 16.46 8.15
CA PRO A 241 -3.41 16.92 9.29
C PRO A 241 -2.98 16.16 10.56
N TYR A 242 -3.09 16.83 11.71
CA TYR A 242 -2.92 16.19 13.01
C TYR A 242 -4.05 16.65 13.93
N ILE A 243 -5.02 15.76 14.14
CA ILE A 243 -6.23 16.10 14.88
C ILE A 243 -6.02 15.76 16.35
N ASN A 244 -5.92 16.80 17.17
CA ASN A 244 -5.79 16.72 18.62
C ASN A 244 -7.13 16.94 19.31
N ILE A 245 -7.27 16.33 20.48
CA ILE A 245 -8.32 16.67 21.43
C ILE A 245 -7.77 17.70 22.40
N GLU A 246 -8.30 18.91 22.35
CA GLU A 246 -7.95 19.99 23.29
C GLU A 246 -8.72 19.83 24.61
N SER A 247 -9.99 19.44 24.52
CA SER A 247 -10.80 19.15 25.71
C SER A 247 -11.86 18.10 25.43
N ILE A 248 -12.12 17.26 26.42
CA ILE A 248 -13.21 16.28 26.41
C ILE A 248 -13.87 16.28 27.78
N GLN A 249 -15.19 16.48 27.81
CA GLN A 249 -15.98 16.57 29.04
C GLN A 249 -17.28 15.80 28.86
N VAL A 250 -17.73 15.13 29.92
CA VAL A 250 -19.02 14.45 29.95
C VAL A 250 -19.90 15.18 30.95
N ASP A 251 -20.94 15.83 30.43
CA ASP A 251 -21.92 16.59 31.20
C ASP A 251 -23.25 15.82 31.17
N GLY A 252 -23.47 15.01 32.21
CA GLY A 252 -24.59 14.09 32.31
C GLY A 252 -24.64 13.07 31.16
N SER A 253 -25.41 13.38 30.11
CA SER A 253 -25.55 12.52 28.92
C SER A 253 -24.93 13.08 27.65
N THR A 254 -24.28 14.23 27.75
CA THR A 254 -23.70 14.91 26.60
C THR A 254 -22.18 14.84 26.70
N LEU A 255 -21.55 14.30 25.68
CA LEU A 255 -20.11 14.39 25.50
C LEU A 255 -19.81 15.68 24.73
N LYS A 256 -19.09 16.59 25.37
CA LYS A 256 -18.57 17.82 24.77
C LYS A 256 -17.10 17.61 24.42
N LEU A 257 -16.76 17.82 23.16
CA LEU A 257 -15.44 17.58 22.60
C LEU A 257 -14.98 18.82 21.85
N ARG A 258 -13.74 19.25 22.09
CA ARG A 258 -13.06 20.26 21.29
C ARG A 258 -11.89 19.64 20.56
N LEU A 259 -11.97 19.64 19.24
CA LEU A 259 -10.91 19.19 18.36
C LEU A 259 -10.13 20.37 17.82
N ARG A 260 -8.83 20.17 17.58
CA ARG A 260 -7.97 21.11 16.86
C ARG A 260 -7.11 20.38 15.87
N ASN A 261 -6.99 20.90 14.65
CA ASN A 261 -5.97 20.41 13.72
C ASN A 261 -4.68 21.20 13.92
N THR A 262 -3.66 20.59 14.52
CA THR A 262 -2.33 21.20 14.68
C THR A 262 -1.35 20.78 13.58
N GLY A 263 -1.85 20.13 12.53
CA GLY A 263 -1.07 19.77 11.34
C GLY A 263 -1.05 20.88 10.30
N ASN A 264 -0.26 20.68 9.25
CA ASN A 264 -0.03 21.69 8.22
C ASN A 264 -1.02 21.60 7.05
N SER A 265 -1.92 20.62 7.03
CA SER A 265 -2.94 20.49 6.00
C SER A 265 -4.31 20.13 6.58
N SER A 266 -5.36 20.34 5.78
CA SER A 266 -6.71 19.92 6.14
C SER A 266 -6.90 18.43 5.87
N CYS A 267 -7.64 17.71 6.72
CA CYS A 267 -8.03 16.32 6.44
C CYS A 267 -9.01 16.21 5.26
N ASP A 268 -9.12 15.05 4.64
CA ASP A 268 -10.12 14.79 3.58
C ASP A 268 -11.45 14.32 4.19
N SER A 269 -11.34 13.55 5.26
CA SER A 269 -12.47 13.13 6.08
C SER A 269 -12.09 13.17 7.56
N LEU A 270 -13.08 13.44 8.40
CA LEU A 270 -12.98 13.35 9.85
C LEU A 270 -14.23 12.65 10.37
N ASP A 271 -14.05 11.61 11.15
CA ASP A 271 -15.12 10.83 11.75
C ASP A 271 -14.84 10.60 13.23
N LEU A 272 -15.92 10.61 14.01
CA LEU A 272 -15.93 10.09 15.37
C LEU A 272 -16.66 8.76 15.37
N LEU A 273 -16.06 7.76 16.00
CA LEU A 273 -16.62 6.44 16.16
C LEU A 273 -16.69 6.09 17.63
N LEU A 274 -17.91 5.96 18.16
CA LEU A 274 -18.13 5.45 19.50
C LEU A 274 -18.07 3.93 19.47
N LEU A 275 -17.20 3.37 20.30
CA LEU A 275 -16.95 1.95 20.45
C LEU A 275 -17.28 1.52 21.87
N ARG A 276 -17.78 0.30 22.02
CA ARG A 276 -17.87 -0.38 23.32
C ARG A 276 -17.34 -1.80 23.19
N TYR A 277 -16.34 -2.15 23.99
CA TYR A 277 -15.59 -3.41 23.83
C TYR A 277 -15.09 -3.64 22.39
N GLY A 278 -14.70 -2.57 21.69
CA GLY A 278 -14.28 -2.61 20.29
C GLY A 278 -15.42 -2.71 19.27
N ILE A 279 -16.68 -2.81 19.70
CA ILE A 279 -17.84 -2.87 18.79
C ILE A 279 -18.34 -1.45 18.47
N PRO A 280 -18.47 -1.08 17.18
CA PRO A 280 -19.08 0.18 16.75
C PRO A 280 -20.52 0.34 17.25
N LEU A 281 -20.76 1.39 18.03
CA LEU A 281 -22.11 1.80 18.43
C LEU A 281 -22.65 2.84 17.45
N ARG A 282 -21.85 3.86 17.12
CA ARG A 282 -22.28 4.93 16.23
C ARG A 282 -21.09 5.67 15.60
N ARG A 283 -21.26 6.06 14.35
CA ARG A 283 -20.36 6.91 13.59
C ARG A 283 -20.96 8.30 13.41
N PHE A 284 -20.13 9.33 13.52
CA PHE A 284 -20.44 10.72 13.21
C PHE A 284 -19.44 11.24 12.21
N SER A 285 -19.90 11.64 11.03
CA SER A 285 -19.05 12.31 10.06
C SER A 285 -19.04 13.80 10.34
N LEU A 286 -17.85 14.34 10.54
CA LEU A 286 -17.59 15.75 10.83
C LEU A 286 -17.05 16.45 9.59
N PRO A 287 -17.21 17.78 9.49
CA PRO A 287 -16.55 18.53 8.44
C PRO A 287 -15.01 18.42 8.56
N PRO A 288 -14.29 18.48 7.43
CA PRO A 288 -12.84 18.61 7.43
C PRO A 288 -12.37 19.81 8.24
N LEU A 289 -11.29 19.63 9.02
CA LEU A 289 -10.65 20.69 9.80
C LEU A 289 -9.43 21.23 9.05
N LYS A 290 -9.35 22.55 8.83
CA LYS A 290 -8.16 23.23 8.28
C LYS A 290 -7.06 23.37 9.33
N PRO A 291 -5.80 23.68 8.93
CA PRO A 291 -4.73 23.97 9.88
C PRO A 291 -5.16 25.05 10.89
N ASP A 292 -4.83 24.80 12.16
CA ASP A 292 -5.16 25.63 13.33
C ASP A 292 -6.65 25.86 13.59
N GLU A 293 -7.55 25.21 12.85
CA GLU A 293 -8.99 25.30 13.05
C GLU A 293 -9.43 24.45 14.25
N TYR A 294 -10.41 24.98 14.97
CA TYR A 294 -11.07 24.31 16.09
C TYR A 294 -12.48 23.87 15.69
N LEU A 295 -12.91 22.73 16.20
CA LEU A 295 -14.28 22.25 16.08
C LEU A 295 -14.79 21.82 17.45
N ASP A 296 -15.82 22.50 17.92
CA ASP A 296 -16.60 22.11 19.09
C ASP A 296 -17.73 21.18 18.65
N GLN A 297 -17.78 19.98 19.22
CA GLN A 297 -18.79 18.98 18.92
C GLN A 297 -19.46 18.50 20.20
N GLU A 298 -20.78 18.47 20.18
CA GLU A 298 -21.59 17.87 21.24
C GLU A 298 -22.23 16.58 20.73
N LEU A 299 -22.15 15.51 21.52
CA LEU A 299 -22.72 14.20 21.22
C LEU A 299 -23.64 13.75 22.35
N ASN A 300 -24.93 13.57 22.06
CA ASN A 300 -25.89 13.04 23.02
C ASN A 300 -25.75 11.51 23.14
N LEU A 301 -25.15 11.04 24.23
CA LEU A 301 -24.88 9.63 24.51
C LEU A 301 -26.15 8.84 24.86
N GLN A 302 -27.14 9.48 25.48
CA GLN A 302 -28.39 8.82 25.92
C GLN A 302 -29.16 8.20 24.75
N ASN A 303 -29.29 8.92 23.64
CA ASN A 303 -29.99 8.40 22.47
C ASN A 303 -29.26 7.22 21.82
N ILE A 304 -27.93 7.22 21.87
CA ILE A 304 -27.07 6.18 21.30
C ILE A 304 -27.14 4.91 22.14
N VAL A 305 -27.06 5.07 23.46
CA VAL A 305 -27.12 4.00 24.45
C VAL A 305 -28.51 3.33 24.45
N LYS A 306 -29.60 4.12 24.37
CA LYS A 306 -30.98 3.59 24.24
C LYS A 306 -31.19 2.82 22.93
N GLN A 307 -30.72 3.36 21.80
CA GLN A 307 -30.80 2.67 20.50
C GLN A 307 -29.99 1.37 20.47
N SER A 308 -28.93 1.29 21.30
CA SER A 308 -28.06 0.12 21.40
C SER A 308 -28.49 -0.88 22.49
N GLY A 309 -29.58 -0.62 23.21
CA GLY A 309 -30.07 -1.48 24.30
C GLY A 309 -29.19 -1.48 25.56
N ILE A 310 -28.36 -0.46 25.74
CA ILE A 310 -27.37 -0.37 26.84
C ILE A 310 -27.95 0.47 27.98
N ASN A 311 -27.59 0.16 29.24
CA ASN A 311 -27.97 0.98 30.40
C ASN A 311 -26.97 2.14 30.56
N ILE A 312 -27.48 3.38 30.64
CA ILE A 312 -26.71 4.64 30.77
C ILE A 312 -25.84 4.63 32.04
N ASN A 313 -26.24 3.89 33.08
CA ASN A 313 -25.49 3.81 34.33
C ASN A 313 -24.25 2.90 34.23
N ASN A 314 -24.02 2.25 33.08
CA ASN A 314 -22.89 1.35 32.84
C ASN A 314 -22.10 1.77 31.59
N MET A 315 -21.69 3.04 31.54
CA MET A 315 -20.80 3.65 30.52
C MET A 315 -19.37 3.09 30.54
N ASN A 316 -19.11 2.08 31.38
CA ASN A 316 -17.82 1.41 31.42
C ASN A 316 -17.45 0.88 30.04
N ASN A 317 -16.19 1.11 29.68
CA ASN A 317 -15.57 0.60 28.45
C ASN A 317 -16.11 1.21 27.15
N ILE A 318 -16.62 2.44 27.20
CA ILE A 318 -16.84 3.24 26.00
C ILE A 318 -15.52 3.91 25.59
N THR A 319 -15.21 3.86 24.30
CA THR A 319 -14.05 4.52 23.70
C THR A 319 -14.53 5.39 22.55
N LEU A 320 -14.08 6.64 22.52
CA LEU A 320 -14.20 7.51 21.36
C LEU A 320 -12.97 7.30 20.49
N ARG A 321 -13.18 6.76 19.29
CA ARG A 321 -12.15 6.73 18.25
C ARG A 321 -12.33 7.92 17.33
N ILE A 322 -11.29 8.71 17.17
CA ILE A 322 -11.21 9.76 16.16
C ILE A 322 -10.50 9.17 14.96
N ILE A 323 -11.12 9.25 13.80
CA ILE A 323 -10.58 8.73 12.55
C ILE A 323 -10.49 9.89 11.57
N TRP A 324 -9.34 10.11 10.97
CA TRP A 324 -9.21 11.07 9.88
C TRP A 324 -8.37 10.50 8.76
N SER A 325 -8.62 10.98 7.55
CA SER A 325 -7.88 10.54 6.37
C SER A 325 -7.23 11.71 5.66
N LYS A 326 -6.10 11.43 4.98
CA LYS A 326 -5.47 12.33 4.03
C LYS A 326 -4.86 11.52 2.89
N ALA A 327 -5.28 11.82 1.66
CA ALA A 327 -4.90 11.10 0.46
C ALA A 327 -5.23 9.60 0.57
N TYR A 328 -4.23 8.79 0.91
CA TYR A 328 -4.37 7.34 1.07
C TYR A 328 -4.17 6.86 2.51
N LYS A 329 -3.76 7.76 3.40
CA LYS A 329 -3.39 7.42 4.77
C LYS A 329 -4.57 7.65 5.68
N LEU A 330 -4.89 6.61 6.46
CA LEU A 330 -5.83 6.69 7.56
C LEU A 330 -5.05 6.88 8.86
N PHE A 331 -5.56 7.76 9.71
CA PHE A 331 -5.05 8.02 11.04
C PHE A 331 -6.17 7.76 12.03
N GLU A 332 -5.83 7.21 13.18
CA GLU A 332 -6.79 6.99 14.25
C GLU A 332 -6.18 7.28 15.62
N TYR A 333 -7.03 7.70 16.54
CA TYR A 333 -6.69 7.95 17.93
C TYR A 333 -7.85 7.53 18.82
N ASP A 334 -7.55 6.68 19.80
CA ASP A 334 -8.54 6.12 20.73
C ASP A 334 -8.48 6.81 22.09
N VAL A 335 -9.62 7.29 22.56
CA VAL A 335 -9.77 7.90 23.88
C VAL A 335 -10.81 7.16 24.70
N PRO A 336 -10.41 6.52 25.81
CA PRO A 336 -11.37 5.90 26.71
C PRO A 336 -12.21 6.98 27.38
N ILE A 337 -13.53 6.87 27.27
CA ILE A 337 -14.47 7.66 28.06
C ILE A 337 -14.63 6.94 29.39
N LYS A 338 -13.61 7.00 30.24
CA LYS A 338 -13.68 6.51 31.63
C LYS A 338 -13.82 7.71 32.54
N ASN A 339 -14.87 7.75 33.36
CA ASN A 339 -15.03 8.68 34.49
C ASN A 339 -14.34 10.04 34.28
N LEU A 340 -14.62 10.71 33.16
CA LEU A 340 -14.36 12.14 33.05
C LEU A 340 -15.33 12.75 34.03
N ASP A 341 -14.79 13.33 35.11
CA ASP A 341 -15.55 13.73 36.29
C ASP A 341 -16.90 14.33 35.87
N ILE A 342 -17.96 13.64 36.27
CA ILE A 342 -19.32 14.17 36.23
C ILE A 342 -19.30 15.26 37.30
N VAL A 343 -18.97 16.49 36.90
CA VAL A 343 -19.05 17.67 37.78
C VAL A 343 -20.51 18.06 37.97
#